data_AF-A0A531KGS7-F1
#
_entry.id   AF-A0A531KGS7-F1
#
_cell.length_a   1.000
_cell.length_b   1.000
_cell.length_c   1.000
_cell.angle_alpha   90.00
_cell.angle_beta   90.00
_cell.angle_gamma   90.00
#
_symmetry.space_group_name_H-M   'P 1'
#
loop_
_entity.id
_entity.type
_entity.pdbx_description
1 polymer ?
#
loop_
_entity_poly.entity_id
_entity_poly.type
_entity_poly.pdbx_seq_one_letter_code
_entity_poly.pdbx_strand_id
1 'polypeptide(L)'
;LIVNALSSPEEVTAFPKRFFPSFDFGSLSFFIKFAGVGRALWNSVLVATLTMILSIGFGAPAGYALSRFDFPGKGTFRFLVLMTRAFPLPLLALPLAVMFIHTGLDDTAIGLALVHTTLALPFAVLITFSLFSGIPVELEEAAWTLGCTRLQAFRKVILPLALPGIAASAVFA
;
A
#
# COMPACT_ATOMS: atom_id res chain seq x y z
N LEU A 1 -16.27 3.21 21.08
CA LEU A 1 -16.39 2.16 20.04
C LEU A 1 -16.31 0.76 20.64
N ILE A 2 -15.21 0.39 21.31
CA ILE A 2 -15.04 -0.94 21.93
C ILE A 2 -16.15 -1.27 22.93
N VAL A 3 -16.49 -0.32 23.83
CA VAL A 3 -17.58 -0.51 24.82
C VAL A 3 -18.90 -0.82 24.12
N ASN A 4 -19.25 -0.11 23.05
CA ASN A 4 -20.51 -0.35 22.33
C ASN A 4 -20.50 -1.66 21.51
N ALA A 5 -19.34 -2.08 21.02
CA ALA A 5 -19.22 -3.30 20.21
C ALA A 5 -19.30 -4.58 21.06
N LEU A 6 -18.94 -4.48 22.35
CA LEU A 6 -18.92 -5.56 23.33
C LEU A 6 -20.08 -5.48 24.34
N SER A 7 -21.04 -4.57 24.15
CA SER A 7 -22.22 -4.44 25.03
C SER A 7 -23.47 -4.84 24.25
N SER A 8 -24.49 -5.28 24.97
CA SER A 8 -25.77 -5.64 24.35
C SER A 8 -26.45 -4.42 23.70
N PRO A 9 -27.29 -4.60 22.67
CA PRO A 9 -28.02 -3.49 22.03
C PRO A 9 -28.87 -2.67 23.00
N GLU A 10 -29.38 -3.32 24.05
CA GLU A 10 -30.18 -2.71 25.11
C GLU A 10 -29.33 -1.76 25.97
N GLU A 11 -28.10 -2.16 26.31
CA GLU A 11 -27.18 -1.30 27.08
C GLU A 11 -26.62 -0.14 26.24
N VAL A 12 -26.42 -0.33 24.94
CA VAL A 12 -25.97 0.74 24.04
C VAL A 12 -26.97 1.89 23.96
N THR A 13 -28.26 1.57 24.06
CA THR A 13 -29.37 2.53 24.00
C THR A 13 -29.83 3.02 25.37
N ALA A 14 -29.42 2.37 26.47
CA ALA A 14 -29.75 2.76 27.82
C ALA A 14 -29.04 4.03 28.32
N PHE A 15 -29.67 4.72 29.27
CA PHE A 15 -29.10 5.84 30.01
C PHE A 15 -29.32 5.62 31.53
N PRO A 16 -28.32 5.87 32.40
CA PRO A 16 -26.98 6.39 32.11
C PRO A 16 -26.05 5.35 31.47
N LYS A 17 -25.13 5.81 30.61
CA LYS A 17 -24.16 4.92 29.94
C LYS A 17 -23.14 4.38 30.94
N ARG A 18 -22.91 3.06 30.90
CA ARG A 18 -21.86 2.39 31.68
C ARG A 18 -20.49 2.66 31.05
N PHE A 19 -19.48 2.84 31.90
CA PHE A 19 -18.08 2.99 31.45
C PHE A 19 -17.44 1.66 31.03
N PHE A 20 -17.92 0.53 31.58
CA PHE A 20 -17.42 -0.82 31.28
C PHE A 20 -18.47 -1.61 30.48
N PRO A 21 -18.04 -2.41 29.49
CA PRO A 21 -18.95 -3.26 28.71
C PRO A 21 -19.44 -4.45 29.53
N SER A 22 -20.65 -4.93 29.22
CA SER A 22 -21.20 -6.19 29.77
C SER A 22 -20.57 -7.46 29.19
N PHE A 23 -19.69 -7.33 28.18
CA PHE A 23 -19.11 -8.44 27.42
C PHE A 23 -20.19 -9.35 26.83
N ASP A 24 -20.99 -8.78 25.94
CA ASP A 24 -21.91 -9.51 25.07
C ASP A 24 -21.35 -9.59 23.64
N PHE A 25 -21.20 -10.82 23.14
CA PHE A 25 -20.74 -11.09 21.77
C PHE A 25 -21.91 -11.24 20.78
N GLY A 26 -23.15 -11.05 21.22
CA GLY A 26 -24.34 -11.13 20.37
C GLY A 26 -24.25 -10.22 19.15
N SER A 27 -23.95 -8.94 19.36
CA SER A 27 -23.79 -7.95 18.27
C SER A 27 -22.66 -8.29 17.31
N LEU A 28 -21.52 -8.80 17.81
CA LEU A 28 -20.40 -9.21 16.97
C LEU A 28 -20.74 -10.47 16.14
N SER A 29 -21.40 -11.44 16.76
CA SER A 29 -21.83 -12.67 16.10
C SER A 29 -22.90 -12.42 15.02
N PHE A 30 -23.81 -11.48 15.28
CA PHE A 30 -24.78 -10.99 14.31
C PHE A 30 -24.07 -10.31 13.14
N PHE A 31 -23.13 -9.40 13.42
CA PHE A 31 -22.39 -8.67 12.38
C PHE A 31 -21.58 -9.60 11.47
N ILE A 32 -20.85 -10.56 12.03
CA ILE A 32 -20.04 -11.51 11.24
C ILE A 32 -20.94 -12.41 10.38
N LYS A 33 -22.12 -12.80 10.88
CA LYS A 33 -23.11 -13.60 10.14
C LYS A 33 -23.99 -12.78 9.20
N PHE A 34 -23.93 -11.44 9.28
CA PHE A 34 -24.71 -10.57 8.42
C PHE A 34 -24.26 -10.76 6.97
N ALA A 35 -25.25 -10.87 6.07
CA ALA A 35 -25.01 -11.23 4.68
C ALA A 35 -24.01 -10.26 4.01
N GLY A 36 -23.01 -10.83 3.34
CA GLY A 36 -22.02 -10.07 2.57
C GLY A 36 -20.81 -9.56 3.37
N VAL A 37 -20.83 -9.55 4.71
CA VAL A 37 -19.69 -9.05 5.52
C VAL A 37 -18.44 -9.88 5.30
N GLY A 38 -18.53 -11.21 5.40
CA GLY A 38 -17.37 -12.09 5.18
C GLY A 38 -16.77 -11.94 3.77
N ARG A 39 -17.61 -11.84 2.74
CA ARG A 39 -17.17 -11.63 1.36
C ARG A 39 -16.54 -10.25 1.16
N ALA A 40 -17.10 -9.20 1.75
CA ALA A 40 -16.55 -7.86 1.69
C ALA A 40 -15.18 -7.79 2.38
N LEU A 41 -15.03 -8.39 3.56
CA LEU A 41 -13.75 -8.49 4.27
C LEU A 41 -12.70 -9.22 3.43
N TRP A 42 -13.08 -10.36 2.84
CA TRP A 42 -12.17 -11.10 1.96
C TRP A 42 -11.75 -10.28 0.73
N ASN A 43 -12.69 -9.60 0.09
CA ASN A 43 -12.40 -8.71 -1.03
C ASN A 43 -11.44 -7.57 -0.62
N SER A 44 -11.64 -6.96 0.55
CA SER A 44 -10.74 -5.92 1.06
C SER A 44 -9.33 -6.44 1.29
N VAL A 45 -9.17 -7.62 1.91
CA VAL A 45 -7.85 -8.24 2.12
C VAL A 45 -7.19 -8.58 0.79
N LEU A 46 -7.95 -9.15 -0.15
CA LEU A 46 -7.45 -9.51 -1.48
C LEU A 46 -6.98 -8.28 -2.25
N VAL A 47 -7.80 -7.23 -2.31
CA VAL A 47 -7.47 -5.97 -2.99
C VAL A 47 -6.26 -5.31 -2.35
N ALA A 48 -6.23 -5.17 -1.02
CA ALA A 48 -5.10 -4.58 -0.31
C ALA A 48 -3.79 -5.34 -0.57
N THR A 49 -3.84 -6.68 -0.54
CA THR A 49 -2.66 -7.52 -0.81
C THR A 49 -2.15 -7.34 -2.24
N LEU A 50 -3.06 -7.33 -3.23
CA LEU A 50 -2.69 -7.11 -4.63
C LEU A 50 -2.11 -5.70 -4.85
N THR A 51 -2.75 -4.67 -4.28
CA THR A 51 -2.27 -3.29 -4.33
C THR A 51 -0.88 -3.16 -3.73
N MET A 52 -0.65 -3.73 -2.55
CA MET A 52 0.66 -3.74 -1.90
C MET A 52 1.72 -4.41 -2.78
N ILE A 53 1.44 -5.61 -3.29
CA ILE A 53 2.38 -6.36 -4.15
C ILE A 53 2.73 -5.57 -5.41
N LEU A 54 1.73 -5.01 -6.10
CA LEU A 54 1.95 -4.25 -7.32
C LEU A 54 2.70 -2.95 -7.03
N SER A 55 2.27 -2.19 -6.02
CA SER A 55 2.87 -0.90 -5.67
C SER A 55 4.31 -1.04 -5.23
N ILE A 56 4.65 -2.05 -4.42
CA ILE A 56 6.04 -2.31 -4.02
C ILE A 56 6.83 -2.95 -5.16
N GLY A 57 6.21 -3.86 -5.91
CA GLY A 57 6.82 -4.53 -7.06
C GLY A 57 7.30 -3.57 -8.13
N PHE A 58 6.57 -2.47 -8.38
CA PHE A 58 7.00 -1.40 -9.29
C PHE A 58 7.72 -0.26 -8.58
N GLY A 59 7.28 0.08 -7.36
CA GLY A 59 7.77 1.23 -6.60
C GLY A 59 9.21 1.05 -6.13
N ALA A 60 9.56 -0.10 -5.56
CA ALA A 60 10.91 -0.33 -5.05
C ALA A 60 11.98 -0.33 -6.15
N PRO A 61 11.80 -1.00 -7.31
CA PRO A 61 12.74 -0.88 -8.42
C PRO A 61 12.87 0.54 -8.95
N ALA A 62 11.76 1.28 -9.07
CA ALA A 62 11.78 2.67 -9.51
C ALA A 62 12.52 3.57 -8.50
N GLY A 63 12.25 3.43 -7.20
CA GLY A 63 12.94 4.16 -6.14
C GLY A 63 14.44 3.85 -6.10
N TYR A 64 14.82 2.57 -6.25
CA TYR A 64 16.23 2.17 -6.37
C TYR A 64 16.88 2.81 -7.59
N ALA A 65 16.21 2.76 -8.75
CA ALA A 65 16.75 3.33 -9.97
C ALA A 65 16.95 4.85 -9.86
N LEU A 66 16.00 5.55 -9.24
CA LEU A 66 16.12 6.99 -8.95
C LEU A 66 17.28 7.28 -7.99
N SER A 67 17.58 6.39 -7.04
CA SER A 67 18.67 6.60 -6.08
C SER A 67 20.06 6.33 -6.67
N ARG A 68 20.19 5.33 -7.56
CA ARG A 68 21.49 4.83 -8.03
C ARG A 68 21.91 5.27 -9.42
N PHE A 69 20.96 5.54 -10.31
CA PHE A 69 21.28 5.93 -11.69
C PHE A 69 21.11 7.43 -11.88
N ASP A 70 22.04 8.03 -12.62
CA ASP A 70 21.92 9.37 -13.17
C ASP A 70 21.56 9.26 -14.65
N PHE A 71 20.32 9.63 -14.96
CA PHE A 71 19.77 9.59 -16.31
C PHE A 71 19.11 10.94 -16.65
N PRO A 72 19.09 11.33 -17.93
CA PRO A 72 18.46 12.58 -18.35
C PRO A 72 16.98 12.57 -17.97
N GLY A 73 16.50 13.64 -17.33
CA GLY A 73 15.10 13.78 -16.91
C GLY A 73 14.76 13.21 -15.52
N LYS A 74 15.73 12.70 -14.74
CA LYS A 74 15.53 12.22 -13.36
C LYS A 74 14.80 13.22 -12.45
N GLY A 75 15.16 14.51 -12.53
CA GLY A 75 14.48 15.57 -11.78
C GLY A 75 13.01 15.75 -12.20
N THR A 76 12.76 15.78 -13.51
CA THR A 76 11.41 15.87 -14.08
C THR A 76 10.55 14.67 -13.69
N PHE A 77 11.11 13.45 -13.76
CA PHE A 77 10.39 12.25 -13.33
C PHE A 77 9.98 12.34 -11.86
N ARG A 78 10.89 12.74 -10.96
CA ARG A 78 10.58 12.97 -9.54
C ARG A 78 9.47 14.00 -9.35
N PHE A 79 9.53 15.10 -10.09
CA PHE A 79 8.51 16.14 -10.06
C PHE A 79 7.15 15.60 -10.55
N LEU A 80 7.11 14.87 -11.67
CA LEU A 80 5.88 14.28 -12.20
C LEU A 80 5.24 13.30 -11.21
N VAL A 81 6.04 12.44 -10.58
CA VAL A 81 5.56 11.53 -9.52
C VAL A 81 4.88 12.32 -8.39
N LEU A 82 5.47 13.44 -7.95
CA LEU A 82 4.85 14.31 -6.95
C LEU A 82 3.57 14.97 -7.47
N MET A 83 3.55 15.43 -8.72
CA MET A 83 2.39 16.10 -9.31
C MET A 83 1.18 15.17 -9.48
N THR A 84 1.38 13.85 -9.63
CA THR A 84 0.25 12.91 -9.64
C THR A 84 -0.59 12.98 -8.36
N ARG A 85 0.01 13.40 -7.24
CA ARG A 85 -0.65 13.55 -5.94
C ARG A 85 -1.41 14.88 -5.79
N ALA A 86 -1.12 15.85 -6.64
CA ALA A 86 -1.85 17.12 -6.67
C ALA A 86 -3.22 16.98 -7.34
N PHE A 87 -3.43 15.92 -8.12
CA PHE A 87 -4.68 15.67 -8.81
C PHE A 87 -5.74 15.13 -7.85
N PRO A 88 -6.92 15.77 -7.75
CA PRO A 88 -7.96 15.32 -6.84
C PRO A 88 -8.62 14.04 -7.36
N LEU A 89 -8.58 13.00 -6.54
CA LEU A 89 -9.15 11.68 -6.79
C LEU A 89 -10.56 11.65 -7.41
N PRO A 90 -11.53 12.47 -6.94
CA PRO A 90 -12.87 12.48 -7.52
C PRO A 90 -12.90 12.83 -9.01
N LEU A 91 -11.95 13.63 -9.51
CA LEU A 91 -11.88 13.97 -10.94
C LEU A 91 -11.51 12.77 -11.81
N LEU A 92 -10.79 11.78 -11.25
CA LEU A 92 -10.39 10.57 -11.96
C LEU A 92 -11.44 9.47 -11.91
N ALA A 93 -12.45 9.58 -11.04
CA ALA A 93 -13.43 8.52 -10.83
C ALA A 93 -14.22 8.17 -12.10
N LEU A 94 -14.79 9.18 -12.78
CA LEU A 94 -15.56 8.97 -14.00
C LEU A 94 -14.71 8.39 -15.16
N PRO A 95 -13.56 8.97 -15.54
CA PRO A 95 -12.78 8.42 -16.64
C PRO A 95 -12.23 7.02 -16.33
N LEU A 96 -11.83 6.73 -15.09
CA LEU A 96 -11.41 5.38 -14.69
C LEU A 96 -12.58 4.39 -14.76
N ALA A 97 -13.78 4.78 -14.30
CA ALA A 97 -14.96 3.93 -14.37
C ALA A 97 -15.31 3.58 -15.81
N VAL A 98 -15.37 4.57 -16.71
CA VAL A 98 -15.64 4.33 -18.14
C VAL A 98 -14.59 3.42 -18.76
N MET A 99 -13.31 3.66 -18.50
CA MET A 99 -12.22 2.83 -19.00
C MET A 99 -12.33 1.38 -18.53
N PHE A 100 -12.68 1.16 -17.27
CA PHE A 100 -12.75 -0.17 -16.67
C PHE A 100 -13.96 -0.97 -17.15
N ILE A 101 -15.10 -0.29 -17.35
CA ILE A 101 -16.28 -0.89 -17.98
C ILE A 101 -15.94 -1.35 -19.40
N HIS A 102 -15.22 -0.53 -20.17
CA HIS A 102 -14.83 -0.90 -21.53
C HIS A 102 -13.82 -2.06 -21.59
N THR A 103 -12.98 -2.23 -20.57
CA THR A 103 -12.01 -3.34 -20.49
C THR A 103 -12.57 -4.57 -19.79
N GLY A 104 -13.78 -4.52 -19.22
CA GLY A 104 -14.37 -5.59 -18.41
C GLY A 104 -13.67 -5.80 -17.08
N LEU A 105 -12.96 -4.79 -16.58
CA LEU A 105 -12.31 -4.78 -15.26
C LEU A 105 -13.22 -4.17 -14.18
N ASP A 106 -14.38 -3.67 -14.55
CA ASP A 106 -15.41 -3.19 -13.64
C ASP A 106 -15.91 -4.32 -12.72
N ASP A 107 -16.23 -3.96 -11.47
CA ASP A 107 -16.66 -4.90 -10.42
C ASP A 107 -15.71 -6.10 -10.16
N THR A 108 -14.43 -5.97 -10.52
CA THR A 108 -13.41 -6.99 -10.24
C THR A 108 -12.42 -6.56 -9.16
N ALA A 109 -11.93 -7.53 -8.37
CA ALA A 109 -10.90 -7.27 -7.36
C ALA A 109 -9.58 -6.79 -8.01
N ILE A 110 -9.23 -7.30 -9.19
CA ILE A 110 -8.02 -6.89 -9.93
C ILE A 110 -8.16 -5.44 -10.40
N GLY A 111 -9.30 -5.08 -10.97
CA GLY A 111 -9.59 -3.71 -11.34
C GLY A 111 -9.41 -2.79 -10.13
N LEU A 112 -10.12 -3.05 -9.04
CA LEU A 112 -10.02 -2.21 -7.86
C LEU A 112 -8.58 -2.10 -7.34
N ALA A 113 -7.82 -3.21 -7.34
CA ALA A 113 -6.42 -3.22 -6.95
C ALA A 113 -5.54 -2.35 -7.86
N LEU A 114 -5.78 -2.31 -9.17
CA LEU A 114 -5.05 -1.45 -10.13
C LEU A 114 -5.32 0.04 -9.89
N VAL A 115 -6.58 0.39 -9.59
CA VAL A 115 -6.93 1.77 -9.22
C VAL A 115 -6.16 2.16 -7.96
N HIS A 116 -6.24 1.37 -6.90
CA HIS A 116 -5.49 1.63 -5.67
C HIS A 116 -3.98 1.66 -5.89
N THR A 117 -3.44 0.78 -6.74
CA THR A 117 -2.01 0.78 -7.11
C THR A 117 -1.60 2.10 -7.73
N THR A 118 -2.40 2.67 -8.63
CA THR A 118 -2.10 3.95 -9.27
C THR A 118 -1.95 5.08 -8.24
N LEU A 119 -2.67 4.98 -7.12
CA LEU A 119 -2.66 5.98 -6.04
C LEU A 119 -1.53 5.78 -5.03
N ALA A 120 -1.22 4.51 -4.75
CA ALA A 120 -0.19 4.10 -3.80
C ALA A 120 1.22 4.13 -4.42
N LEU A 121 1.35 3.84 -5.72
CA LEU A 121 2.62 3.73 -6.42
C LEU A 121 3.50 5.00 -6.30
N PRO A 122 3.00 6.24 -6.45
CA PRO A 122 3.81 7.43 -6.25
C PRO A 122 4.44 7.50 -4.86
N PHE A 123 3.70 7.11 -3.81
CA PHE A 123 4.25 7.04 -2.46
C PHE A 123 5.29 5.94 -2.33
N ALA A 124 5.00 4.74 -2.84
CA ALA A 124 5.95 3.64 -2.80
C ALA A 124 7.28 4.02 -3.47
N VAL A 125 7.23 4.69 -4.64
CA VAL A 125 8.43 5.22 -5.33
C VAL A 125 9.18 6.22 -4.46
N LEU A 126 8.49 7.19 -3.85
CA LEU A 126 9.13 8.24 -3.07
C LEU A 126 9.73 7.73 -1.76
N ILE A 127 9.02 6.86 -1.04
CA ILE A 127 9.48 6.24 0.20
C ILE A 127 10.70 5.37 -0.09
N THR A 128 10.62 4.49 -1.09
CA THR A 128 11.74 3.61 -1.44
C THR A 128 12.92 4.39 -2.02
N PHE A 129 12.69 5.46 -2.79
CA PHE A 129 13.75 6.37 -3.22
C PHE A 129 14.49 6.98 -2.02
N SER A 130 13.76 7.52 -1.04
CA SER A 130 14.36 8.09 0.18
C SER A 130 15.13 7.02 0.97
N LEU A 131 14.58 5.81 1.06
CA LEU A 131 15.20 4.68 1.72
C LEU A 131 16.53 4.29 1.07
N PHE A 132 16.55 4.03 -0.25
CA PHE A 132 17.77 3.65 -0.95
C PHE A 132 18.80 4.77 -0.99
N SER A 133 18.36 6.04 -1.04
CA SER A 133 19.26 7.19 -0.95
C SER A 133 19.95 7.31 0.41
N GLY A 134 19.34 6.79 1.48
CA GLY A 134 19.95 6.72 2.81
C GLY A 134 20.97 5.60 2.97
N ILE A 135 21.01 4.63 2.06
CA ILE A 135 22.01 3.54 2.07
C ILE A 135 23.26 4.03 1.34
N PRO A 136 24.44 4.08 1.99
CA PRO A 136 25.70 4.51 1.37
C PRO A 136 26.00 3.71 0.09
N VAL A 137 26.39 4.40 -0.98
CA VAL A 137 26.68 3.77 -2.28
C VAL A 137 27.96 2.94 -2.23
N GLU A 138 28.86 3.29 -1.32
CA GLU A 138 30.15 2.65 -1.07
C GLU A 138 30.00 1.17 -0.69
N LEU A 139 28.87 0.79 -0.09
CA LEU A 139 28.56 -0.62 0.21
C LEU A 139 28.37 -1.46 -1.06
N GLU A 140 27.80 -0.85 -2.10
CA GLU A 140 27.62 -1.47 -3.42
C GLU A 140 28.97 -1.56 -4.15
N GLU A 141 29.78 -0.50 -4.10
CA GLU A 141 31.12 -0.45 -4.71
C GLU A 141 32.10 -1.43 -4.05
N ALA A 142 32.03 -1.58 -2.73
CA ALA A 142 32.80 -2.57 -1.98
C ALA A 142 32.44 -4.00 -2.42
N ALA A 143 31.14 -4.29 -2.62
CA ALA A 143 30.71 -5.58 -3.13
C ALA A 143 31.24 -5.85 -4.55
N TRP A 144 31.30 -4.82 -5.41
CA TRP A 144 31.86 -4.96 -6.76
C TRP A 144 33.36 -5.24 -6.75
N THR A 145 34.12 -4.61 -5.85
CA THR A 145 35.55 -4.90 -5.68
C THR A 145 35.79 -6.32 -5.16
N LEU A 146 34.85 -6.88 -4.41
CA LEU A 146 34.83 -8.29 -3.99
C LEU A 146 34.29 -9.25 -5.06
N GLY A 147 34.11 -8.79 -6.30
CA GLY A 147 33.71 -9.63 -7.44
C GLY A 147 32.20 -9.86 -7.59
N CYS A 148 31.35 -9.16 -6.82
CA CYS A 148 29.91 -9.24 -7.04
C CYS A 148 29.51 -8.48 -8.31
N THR A 149 28.62 -9.05 -9.12
CA THR A 149 27.92 -8.29 -10.16
C THR A 149 26.95 -7.27 -9.54
N ARG A 150 26.47 -6.28 -10.30
CA ARG A 150 25.49 -5.28 -9.82
C ARG A 150 24.25 -5.93 -9.19
N LEU A 151 23.68 -6.95 -9.85
CA LEU A 151 22.52 -7.66 -9.32
C LEU A 151 22.84 -8.47 -8.05
N GLN A 152 24.05 -9.03 -7.95
CA GLN A 152 24.50 -9.72 -6.75
C GLN A 152 24.71 -8.76 -5.58
N ALA A 153 25.36 -7.61 -5.82
CA ALA A 153 25.54 -6.56 -4.82
C ALA A 153 24.17 -6.07 -4.31
N PHE A 154 23.23 -5.81 -5.22
CA PHE A 154 21.86 -5.46 -4.85
C PHE A 154 21.22 -6.55 -3.96
N ARG A 155 21.19 -7.80 -4.42
CA ARG A 155 20.49 -8.88 -3.69
C ARG A 155 21.14 -9.27 -2.36
N LYS A 156 22.47 -9.22 -2.27
CA LYS A 156 23.23 -9.68 -1.10
C LYS A 156 23.51 -8.58 -0.08
N VAL A 157 23.58 -7.32 -0.50
CA VAL A 157 23.96 -6.20 0.37
C VAL A 157 22.81 -5.22 0.54
N ILE A 158 22.30 -4.67 -0.56
CA ILE A 158 21.36 -3.56 -0.51
C ILE A 158 19.96 -4.00 -0.12
N LEU A 159 19.45 -5.08 -0.73
CA LEU A 159 18.09 -5.56 -0.48
C LEU A 159 17.88 -5.95 0.99
N PRO A 160 18.77 -6.71 1.67
CA PRO A 160 18.63 -7.00 3.10
C PRO A 160 18.63 -5.74 3.99
N LEU A 161 19.46 -4.75 3.66
CA LEU A 161 19.49 -3.47 4.39
C LEU A 161 18.21 -2.65 4.16
N ALA A 162 17.64 -2.72 2.96
CA ALA A 162 16.42 -2.01 2.60
C ALA A 162 15.13 -2.74 3.05
N LEU A 163 15.17 -4.05 3.31
CA LEU A 163 13.99 -4.86 3.62
C LEU A 163 13.09 -4.27 4.73
N PRO A 164 13.60 -3.79 5.88
CA PRO A 164 12.76 -3.17 6.91
C PRO A 164 12.04 -1.91 6.40
N GLY A 165 12.71 -1.09 5.59
CA GLY A 165 12.12 0.10 4.99
C GLY A 165 11.13 -0.22 3.88
N ILE A 166 11.38 -1.27 3.09
CA ILE A 166 10.44 -1.78 2.08
C ILE A 166 9.18 -2.32 2.78
N ALA A 167 9.33 -3.05 3.89
CA ALA A 167 8.22 -3.53 4.69
C ALA A 167 7.38 -2.37 5.25
N ALA A 168 8.02 -1.30 5.76
CA ALA A 168 7.31 -0.10 6.17
C ALA A 168 6.58 0.56 4.99
N SER A 169 7.22 0.66 3.82
CA SER A 169 6.57 1.16 2.61
C SER A 169 5.39 0.30 2.17
N ALA A 170 5.45 -1.02 2.38
CA ALA A 170 4.38 -1.95 2.03
C ALA A 170 3.14 -1.75 2.91
N VAL A 171 3.33 -1.36 4.18
CA VAL A 171 2.21 -1.01 5.07
C VAL A 171 1.50 0.28 4.62
N PHE A 172 2.23 1.22 4.01
CA PHE A 172 1.63 2.44 3.44
C PHE A 172 0.93 2.21 2.10
N ALA A 173 1.24 1.12 1.39
CA ALA A 173 0.72 0.80 0.08
C ALA A 173 -0.60 0.01 0.16
#